data_AF-A0A834B914-F1
#
_entry.id   AF-A0A834B914-F1
#
_cell.length_a   1.000
_cell.length_b   1.000
_cell.length_c   1.000
_cell.angle_alpha   90.00
_cell.angle_beta   90.00
_cell.angle_gamma   90.00
#
_symmetry.space_group_name_H-M   'P 1'
#
loop_
_entity.id
_entity.type
_entity.pdbx_description
1 polymer ?
#
loop_
_entity_poly.entity_id
_entity_poly.type
_entity_poly.pdbx_seq_one_letter_code
_entity_poly.pdbx_strand_id
1 'polypeptide(L)'
;MKSLKFELLAKEEHIKEMHEKMSRMERDITMKRHLIEDLKFRQKVNLESNESTNEMLENLEKKVKTLTEECSNKKVSIDSLKQRLSVAVKEKSQYEQMYQKTKEELEKKDLKLSLLVSKINETESAMAEIETAASKHLQGLALQSEQALEGAQKKLLIANDKVEEFTLFVKALVKELQIDVHTTRRQIRELKKMQRNKDAHKTSTHKAQTLAASILNISQADLEEILDTEDEVELERTKVDAENDKEWLLYIQKLLEGQLPFASYLLQAVLEKINEKKKLVEVYFTIVKDIR
;
A
#
# COMPACT_ATOMS: atom_id res chain seq x y z
N MET A 1 44.72 -108.20 146.64
CA MET A 1 45.16 -108.54 145.25
C MET A 1 44.04 -108.71 144.23
N LYS A 2 42.81 -109.16 144.56
CA LYS A 2 41.70 -109.27 143.58
C LYS A 2 41.02 -107.93 143.17
N SER A 3 40.99 -106.91 144.06
CA SER A 3 40.36 -105.59 143.82
C SER A 3 41.12 -104.73 142.79
N LEU A 4 42.44 -104.57 142.96
CA LEU A 4 43.32 -103.82 142.05
C LEU A 4 43.31 -104.36 140.61
N LYS A 5 43.07 -105.67 140.43
CA LYS A 5 43.00 -106.29 139.09
C LYS A 5 41.68 -105.97 138.37
N PHE A 6 40.58 -105.83 139.12
CA PHE A 6 39.28 -105.41 138.57
C PHE A 6 39.26 -103.91 138.24
N GLU A 7 39.91 -103.09 139.05
CA GLU A 7 40.02 -101.64 138.83
C GLU A 7 40.94 -101.31 137.64
N LEU A 8 42.03 -102.07 137.46
CA LEU A 8 42.90 -102.01 136.27
C LEU A 8 42.13 -102.40 135.00
N LEU A 9 41.36 -103.50 135.04
CA LEU A 9 40.52 -103.93 133.91
C LEU A 9 39.45 -102.89 133.55
N ALA A 10 38.78 -102.29 134.55
CA ALA A 10 37.80 -101.23 134.32
C ALA A 10 38.44 -99.96 133.73
N LYS A 11 39.67 -99.62 134.15
CA LYS A 11 40.45 -98.53 133.56
C LYS A 11 40.86 -98.83 132.11
N GLU A 12 41.31 -100.04 131.81
CA GLU A 12 41.64 -100.46 130.43
C GLU A 12 40.40 -100.47 129.52
N GLU A 13 39.27 -100.93 130.01
CA GLU A 13 38.00 -100.93 129.26
C GLU A 13 37.48 -99.50 129.04
N HIS A 14 37.60 -98.62 130.04
CA HIS A 14 37.27 -97.20 129.89
C HIS A 14 38.23 -96.47 128.92
N ILE A 15 39.54 -96.80 128.95
CA ILE A 15 40.51 -96.28 127.98
C ILE A 15 40.14 -96.74 126.57
N LYS A 16 39.76 -98.01 126.40
CA LYS A 16 39.34 -98.55 125.10
C LYS A 16 38.06 -97.86 124.59
N GLU A 17 37.06 -97.66 125.44
CA GLU A 17 35.83 -96.93 125.11
C GLU A 17 36.11 -95.47 124.73
N MET A 18 36.98 -94.80 125.49
CA MET A 18 37.44 -93.44 125.19
C MET A 18 38.23 -93.37 123.89
N HIS A 19 39.05 -94.38 123.58
CA HIS A 19 39.78 -94.47 122.33
C HIS A 19 38.84 -94.67 121.15
N GLU A 20 37.83 -95.53 121.26
CA GLU A 20 36.80 -95.71 120.23
C GLU A 20 35.93 -94.45 120.03
N LYS A 21 35.62 -93.73 121.11
CA LYS A 21 34.92 -92.43 121.05
C LYS A 21 35.78 -91.38 120.35
N MET A 22 37.08 -91.35 120.65
CA MET A 22 38.05 -90.49 119.99
C MET A 22 38.15 -90.81 118.50
N SER A 23 38.31 -92.08 118.11
CA SER A 23 38.34 -92.50 116.71
C SER A 23 37.03 -92.22 115.97
N ARG A 24 35.87 -92.28 116.65
CA ARG A 24 34.58 -91.84 116.08
C ARG A 24 34.56 -90.34 115.83
N MET A 25 35.00 -89.54 116.80
CA MET A 25 35.05 -88.08 116.68
C MET A 25 36.05 -87.62 115.61
N GLU A 26 37.22 -88.26 115.49
CA GLU A 26 38.21 -87.96 114.46
C GLU A 26 37.67 -88.17 113.04
N ARG A 27 36.90 -89.25 112.84
CA ARG A 27 36.20 -89.49 111.56
C ARG A 27 35.16 -88.40 111.28
N ASP A 28 34.37 -88.02 112.28
CA ASP A 28 33.32 -86.99 112.11
C ASP A 28 33.92 -85.59 111.84
N ILE A 29 35.01 -85.25 112.53
CA ILE A 29 35.79 -84.03 112.27
C ILE A 29 36.37 -84.05 110.85
N THR A 30 36.92 -85.19 110.42
CA THR A 30 37.45 -85.34 109.06
C THR A 30 36.36 -85.17 108.01
N MET A 31 35.18 -85.78 108.20
CA MET A 31 34.04 -85.63 107.29
C MET A 31 33.52 -84.20 107.23
N LYS A 32 33.39 -83.52 108.39
CA LYS A 32 33.00 -82.11 108.45
C LYS A 32 34.01 -81.19 107.79
N ARG A 33 35.32 -81.46 107.94
CA ARG A 33 36.37 -80.72 107.23
C ARG A 33 36.21 -80.83 105.72
N HIS A 34 36.02 -82.05 105.19
CA HIS A 34 35.77 -82.26 103.76
C HIS A 34 34.50 -81.53 103.29
N LEU A 35 33.41 -81.58 104.06
CA LEU A 35 32.16 -80.87 103.73
C LEU A 35 32.37 -79.35 103.70
N ILE A 36 33.13 -78.78 104.64
CA ILE A 36 33.45 -77.34 104.66
C ILE A 36 34.30 -76.96 103.45
N GLU A 37 35.29 -77.77 103.09
CA GLU A 37 36.15 -77.54 101.92
C GLU A 37 35.34 -77.60 100.60
N ASP A 38 34.44 -78.58 100.46
CA ASP A 38 33.53 -78.68 99.31
C ASP A 38 32.56 -77.49 99.23
N LEU A 39 31.99 -77.06 100.36
CA LEU A 39 31.12 -75.87 100.41
C LEU A 39 31.88 -74.59 100.04
N LYS A 40 33.12 -74.42 100.52
CA LYS A 40 33.99 -73.28 100.15
C LYS A 40 34.30 -73.29 98.66
N PHE A 41 34.59 -74.45 98.08
CA PHE A 41 34.84 -74.58 96.65
C PHE A 41 33.60 -74.21 95.83
N ARG A 42 32.41 -74.75 96.17
CA ARG A 42 31.15 -74.38 95.52
C ARG A 42 30.83 -72.89 95.65
N GLN A 43 31.08 -72.30 96.81
CA GLN A 43 30.91 -70.85 97.00
C GLN A 43 31.83 -70.05 96.08
N LYS A 44 33.10 -70.43 95.95
CA LYS A 44 34.05 -69.77 95.05
C LYS A 44 33.60 -69.84 93.59
N VAL A 45 33.21 -71.04 93.11
CA VAL A 45 32.68 -71.23 91.75
C VAL A 45 31.42 -70.39 91.52
N ASN A 46 30.51 -70.32 92.49
CA ASN A 46 29.32 -69.48 92.38
C ASN A 46 29.65 -67.97 92.34
N LEU A 47 30.65 -67.50 93.09
CA LEU A 47 31.10 -66.11 93.05
C LEU A 47 31.68 -65.75 91.68
N GLU A 48 32.58 -66.57 91.15
CA GLU A 48 33.17 -66.40 89.81
C GLU A 48 32.08 -66.44 88.72
N SER A 49 31.12 -67.37 88.84
CA SER A 49 29.97 -67.43 87.94
C SER A 49 29.13 -66.16 88.03
N ASN A 50 28.88 -65.64 89.23
CA ASN A 50 28.07 -64.43 89.43
C ASN A 50 28.76 -63.19 88.84
N GLU A 51 30.07 -63.07 89.02
CA GLU A 51 30.89 -62.02 88.39
C GLU A 51 30.77 -62.08 86.86
N SER A 52 30.91 -63.28 86.27
CA SER A 52 30.76 -63.45 84.82
C SER A 52 29.36 -63.10 84.30
N THR A 53 28.31 -63.45 85.05
CA THR A 53 26.93 -63.07 84.69
C THR A 53 26.69 -61.58 84.80
N ASN A 54 27.30 -60.93 85.79
CA ASN A 54 27.17 -59.48 85.98
C ASN A 54 27.88 -58.71 84.85
N GLU A 55 29.06 -59.16 84.42
CA GLU A 55 29.76 -58.60 83.25
C GLU A 55 28.92 -58.78 81.96
N MET A 56 28.31 -59.95 81.77
CA MET A 56 27.43 -60.20 80.63
C MET A 56 26.20 -59.27 80.66
N LEU A 57 25.60 -59.05 81.83
CA LEU A 57 24.48 -58.12 82.00
C LEU A 57 24.88 -56.68 81.66
N GLU A 58 26.03 -56.19 82.16
CA GLU A 58 26.51 -54.84 81.86
C GLU A 58 26.75 -54.65 80.35
N ASN A 59 27.30 -55.65 79.68
CA ASN A 59 27.49 -55.63 78.23
C ASN A 59 26.16 -55.61 77.46
N LEU A 60 25.14 -56.34 77.92
CA LEU A 60 23.80 -56.29 77.34
C LEU A 60 23.14 -54.92 77.56
N GLU A 61 23.29 -54.32 78.74
CA GLU A 61 22.76 -52.97 79.00
C GLU A 61 23.40 -51.91 78.10
N LYS A 62 24.73 -51.98 77.87
CA LYS A 62 25.42 -51.12 76.91
C LYS A 62 24.90 -51.31 75.49
N LYS A 63 24.64 -52.55 75.07
CA LYS A 63 24.03 -52.85 73.75
C LYS A 63 22.61 -52.30 73.65
N VAL A 64 21.80 -52.40 74.71
CA VAL A 64 20.43 -51.85 74.71
C VAL A 64 20.46 -50.32 74.61
N LYS A 65 21.34 -49.65 75.36
CA LYS A 65 21.49 -48.18 75.30
C LYS A 65 21.89 -47.71 73.90
N THR A 66 22.94 -48.31 73.33
CA THR A 66 23.41 -47.98 71.98
C THR A 66 22.33 -48.21 70.92
N LEU A 67 21.63 -49.35 70.94
CA LEU A 67 20.52 -49.61 70.02
C LEU A 67 19.35 -48.64 70.19
N THR A 68 19.08 -48.20 71.43
CA THR A 68 18.01 -47.22 71.71
C THR A 68 18.35 -45.84 71.13
N GLU A 69 19.60 -45.39 71.30
CA GLU A 69 20.11 -44.15 70.70
C GLU A 69 20.15 -44.22 69.17
N GLU A 70 20.57 -45.34 68.60
CA GLU A 70 20.50 -45.53 67.15
C GLU A 70 19.06 -45.48 66.62
N CYS A 71 18.11 -46.07 67.36
CA CYS A 71 16.69 -46.06 66.99
C CYS A 71 16.10 -44.63 67.02
N SER A 72 16.45 -43.83 68.04
CA SER A 72 16.00 -42.43 68.13
C SER A 72 16.61 -41.57 67.00
N ASN A 73 17.89 -41.75 66.69
CA ASN A 73 18.56 -41.07 65.57
C ASN A 73 17.95 -41.43 64.22
N LYS A 74 17.62 -42.71 63.99
CA LYS A 74 16.91 -43.17 62.79
C LYS A 74 15.52 -42.55 62.69
N LYS A 75 14.79 -42.45 63.80
CA LYS A 75 13.46 -41.80 63.85
C LYS A 75 13.54 -40.33 63.41
N VAL A 76 14.47 -39.56 63.96
CA VAL A 76 14.69 -38.14 63.56
C VAL A 76 15.03 -38.03 62.08
N SER A 77 15.89 -38.92 61.57
CA SER A 77 16.26 -38.94 60.15
C SER A 77 15.06 -39.24 59.24
N ILE A 78 14.21 -40.19 59.63
CA ILE A 78 12.96 -40.52 58.91
C ILE A 78 12.01 -39.32 58.89
N ASP A 79 11.84 -38.63 60.01
CA ASP A 79 10.92 -37.49 60.10
C ASP A 79 11.41 -36.30 59.26
N SER A 80 12.73 -36.04 59.25
CA SER A 80 13.35 -35.05 58.35
C SER A 80 13.14 -35.40 56.87
N LEU A 81 13.28 -36.67 56.49
CA LEU A 81 13.03 -37.14 55.12
C LEU A 81 11.56 -36.96 54.73
N LYS A 82 10.61 -37.30 55.62
CA LYS A 82 9.18 -37.09 55.39
C LYS A 82 8.84 -35.61 55.18
N GLN A 83 9.45 -34.72 55.95
CA GLN A 83 9.24 -33.27 55.79
C GLN A 83 9.73 -32.79 54.42
N ARG A 84 10.94 -33.17 54.02
CA ARG A 84 11.49 -32.83 52.69
C ARG A 84 10.64 -33.39 51.56
N LEU A 85 10.16 -34.63 51.68
CA LEU A 85 9.26 -35.23 50.70
C LEU A 85 7.93 -34.46 50.59
N SER A 86 7.35 -34.04 51.72
CA SER A 86 6.12 -33.24 51.74
C SER A 86 6.28 -31.90 51.01
N VAL A 87 7.41 -31.21 51.20
CA VAL A 87 7.74 -29.97 50.49
C VAL A 87 7.87 -30.23 48.98
N ALA A 88 8.67 -31.23 48.59
CA ALA A 88 8.88 -31.57 47.18
C ALA A 88 7.57 -31.95 46.46
N VAL A 89 6.65 -32.66 47.13
CA VAL A 89 5.33 -32.99 46.56
C VAL A 89 4.47 -31.75 46.35
N LYS A 90 4.49 -30.78 47.27
CA LYS A 90 3.77 -29.51 47.11
C LYS A 90 4.33 -28.69 45.95
N GLU A 91 5.66 -28.56 45.86
CA GLU A 91 6.32 -27.87 44.75
C GLU A 91 6.01 -28.52 43.41
N LYS A 92 6.11 -29.86 43.32
CA LYS A 92 5.72 -30.60 42.12
C LYS A 92 4.27 -30.29 41.71
N SER A 93 3.33 -30.32 42.66
CA SER A 93 1.93 -30.01 42.37
C SER A 93 1.73 -28.58 41.87
N GLN A 94 2.47 -27.61 42.41
CA GLN A 94 2.43 -26.22 41.94
C GLN A 94 2.95 -26.08 40.52
N TYR A 95 4.08 -26.72 40.19
CA TYR A 95 4.62 -26.70 38.83
C TYR A 95 3.69 -27.37 37.83
N GLU A 96 3.04 -28.48 38.21
CA GLU A 96 2.08 -29.18 37.37
C GLU A 96 0.84 -28.31 37.07
N GLN A 97 0.32 -27.58 38.07
CA GLN A 97 -0.77 -26.62 37.86
C GLN A 97 -0.36 -25.46 36.95
N MET A 98 0.83 -24.89 37.16
CA MET A 98 1.34 -23.81 36.31
C MET A 98 1.55 -24.27 34.87
N TYR A 99 2.10 -25.46 34.68
CA TYR A 99 2.28 -26.06 33.37
C TYR A 99 0.95 -26.24 32.64
N GLN A 100 -0.07 -26.81 33.32
CA GLN A 100 -1.39 -27.01 32.74
C GLN A 100 -2.03 -25.69 32.34
N LYS A 101 -1.94 -24.66 33.18
CA LYS A 101 -2.46 -23.32 32.87
C LYS A 101 -1.78 -22.70 31.65
N THR A 102 -0.44 -22.76 31.58
CA THR A 102 0.31 -22.23 30.44
C THR A 102 -0.01 -23.00 29.16
N LYS A 103 -0.18 -24.32 29.23
CA LYS A 103 -0.59 -25.14 28.08
C LYS A 103 -1.96 -24.72 27.54
N GLU A 104 -2.95 -24.54 28.40
CA GLU A 104 -4.29 -24.08 27.98
C GLU A 104 -4.27 -22.66 27.40
N GLU A 105 -3.46 -21.76 27.96
CA GLU A 105 -3.26 -20.42 27.41
C GLU A 105 -2.61 -20.46 26.02
N LEU A 106 -1.64 -21.35 25.81
CA LEU A 106 -1.00 -21.55 24.52
C LEU A 106 -1.99 -22.08 23.48
N GLU A 107 -2.75 -23.12 23.81
CA GLU A 107 -3.78 -23.68 22.91
C GLU A 107 -4.83 -22.61 22.52
N LYS A 108 -5.25 -21.77 23.47
CA LYS A 108 -6.16 -20.63 23.19
C LYS A 108 -5.52 -19.60 22.25
N LYS A 109 -4.22 -19.36 22.36
CA LYS A 109 -3.49 -18.43 21.49
C LYS A 109 -3.34 -19.01 20.09
N ASP A 110 -3.06 -20.29 19.94
CA ASP A 110 -2.95 -20.97 18.66
C ASP A 110 -4.28 -20.97 17.89
N LEU A 111 -5.40 -21.19 18.58
CA LEU A 111 -6.73 -21.07 17.98
C LEU A 111 -7.02 -19.64 17.49
N LYS A 112 -6.67 -18.63 18.30
CA LYS A 112 -6.82 -17.21 17.91
C LYS A 112 -5.94 -16.86 16.72
N LEU A 113 -4.71 -17.34 16.69
CA LEU A 113 -3.78 -17.11 15.60
C LEU A 113 -4.30 -17.74 14.32
N SER A 114 -4.79 -18.98 14.37
CA SER A 114 -5.40 -19.67 13.23
C SER A 114 -6.61 -18.90 12.67
N LEU A 115 -7.49 -18.39 13.54
CA LEU A 115 -8.62 -17.55 13.14
C LEU A 115 -8.16 -16.24 12.47
N LEU A 116 -7.14 -15.58 13.02
CA LEU A 116 -6.61 -14.35 12.46
C LEU A 116 -5.96 -14.58 11.09
N VAL A 117 -5.24 -15.68 10.92
CA VAL A 117 -4.66 -16.07 9.62
C VAL A 117 -5.76 -16.30 8.58
N SER A 118 -6.84 -17.02 8.94
CA SER A 118 -8.00 -17.18 8.03
C SER A 118 -8.58 -15.83 7.60
N LYS A 119 -8.79 -14.92 8.57
CA LYS A 119 -9.31 -13.58 8.29
C LYS A 119 -8.38 -12.76 7.40
N ILE A 120 -7.07 -12.83 7.61
CA ILE A 120 -6.10 -12.15 6.75
C ILE A 120 -6.23 -12.66 5.32
N ASN A 121 -6.22 -13.98 5.11
CA ASN A 121 -6.36 -14.57 3.78
C ASN A 121 -7.68 -14.18 3.10
N GLU A 122 -8.80 -14.17 3.84
CA GLU A 122 -10.09 -13.72 3.34
C GLU A 122 -10.05 -12.24 2.91
N THR A 123 -9.45 -11.37 3.72
CA THR A 123 -9.33 -9.95 3.40
C THR A 123 -8.38 -9.67 2.23
N GLU A 124 -7.29 -10.43 2.11
CA GLU A 124 -6.36 -10.34 0.97
C GLU A 124 -7.05 -10.76 -0.32
N SER A 125 -7.83 -11.85 -0.30
CA SER A 125 -8.61 -12.29 -1.46
C SER A 125 -9.64 -11.23 -1.88
N ALA A 126 -10.41 -10.69 -0.92
CA ALA A 126 -11.38 -9.64 -1.20
C ALA A 126 -10.72 -8.36 -1.75
N MET A 127 -9.55 -8.00 -1.22
CA MET A 127 -8.78 -6.85 -1.70
C MET A 127 -8.30 -7.05 -3.14
N ALA A 128 -7.77 -8.24 -3.47
CA ALA A 128 -7.35 -8.57 -4.83
C ALA A 128 -8.52 -8.53 -5.83
N GLU A 129 -9.71 -9.01 -5.43
CA GLU A 129 -10.92 -8.91 -6.25
C GLU A 129 -11.34 -7.45 -6.50
N ILE A 130 -11.29 -6.60 -5.47
CA ILE A 130 -11.60 -5.17 -5.59
C ILE A 130 -10.58 -4.47 -6.50
N GLU A 131 -9.29 -4.74 -6.33
CA GLU A 131 -8.21 -4.15 -7.14
C GLU A 131 -8.34 -4.53 -8.62
N THR A 132 -8.62 -5.81 -8.90
CA THR A 132 -8.83 -6.28 -10.27
C THR A 132 -10.11 -5.69 -10.89
N ALA A 133 -11.19 -5.55 -10.13
CA ALA A 133 -12.42 -4.91 -10.58
C ALA A 133 -12.20 -3.41 -10.88
N ALA A 134 -11.53 -2.68 -9.99
CA ALA A 134 -11.20 -1.27 -10.16
C ALA A 134 -10.31 -1.05 -11.39
N SER A 135 -9.29 -1.89 -11.57
CA SER A 135 -8.39 -1.84 -12.73
C SER A 135 -9.14 -2.05 -14.05
N LYS A 136 -10.03 -3.05 -14.11
CA LYS A 136 -10.88 -3.29 -15.28
C LYS A 136 -11.80 -2.10 -15.58
N HIS A 137 -12.39 -1.52 -14.54
CA HIS A 137 -13.30 -0.37 -14.71
C HIS A 137 -12.55 0.86 -15.22
N LEU A 138 -11.38 1.18 -14.65
CA LEU A 138 -10.54 2.29 -15.11
C LEU A 138 -10.06 2.09 -16.55
N GLN A 139 -9.64 0.88 -16.91
CA GLN A 139 -9.25 0.56 -18.29
C GLN A 139 -10.42 0.71 -19.26
N GLY A 140 -11.62 0.26 -18.87
CA GLY A 140 -12.84 0.43 -19.66
C GLY A 140 -13.22 1.90 -19.89
N LEU A 141 -13.15 2.72 -18.83
CA LEU A 141 -13.41 4.16 -18.92
C LEU A 141 -12.37 4.88 -19.78
N ALA A 142 -11.08 4.53 -19.65
CA ALA A 142 -10.02 5.10 -20.46
C ALA A 142 -10.26 4.81 -21.95
N LEU A 143 -10.58 3.55 -22.30
CA LEU A 143 -10.89 3.16 -23.68
C LEU A 143 -12.11 3.90 -24.24
N GLN A 144 -13.19 4.00 -23.45
CA GLN A 144 -14.38 4.75 -23.86
C GLN A 144 -14.08 6.24 -24.08
N SER A 145 -13.30 6.84 -23.20
CA SER A 145 -12.90 8.25 -23.32
C SER A 145 -12.01 8.48 -24.55
N GLU A 146 -11.08 7.57 -24.83
CA GLU A 146 -10.21 7.63 -26.01
C GLU A 146 -11.04 7.57 -27.31
N GLN A 147 -11.97 6.61 -27.39
CA GLN A 147 -12.86 6.47 -28.55
C GLN A 147 -13.78 7.70 -28.74
N ALA A 148 -14.32 8.24 -27.65
CA ALA A 148 -15.16 9.45 -27.71
C ALA A 148 -14.35 10.67 -28.17
N LEU A 149 -13.11 10.83 -27.68
CA LEU A 149 -12.21 11.90 -28.08
C LEU A 149 -11.82 11.78 -29.55
N GLU A 150 -11.43 10.59 -30.00
CA GLU A 150 -11.08 10.33 -31.40
C GLU A 150 -12.27 10.62 -32.32
N GLY A 151 -13.48 10.21 -31.94
CA GLY A 151 -14.70 10.51 -32.68
C GLY A 151 -15.01 12.00 -32.76
N ALA A 152 -14.80 12.75 -31.67
CA ALA A 152 -14.98 14.19 -31.64
C ALA A 152 -13.94 14.92 -32.50
N GLN A 153 -12.66 14.51 -32.41
CA GLN A 153 -11.57 15.06 -33.22
C GLN A 153 -11.82 14.85 -34.72
N LYS A 154 -12.23 13.64 -35.13
CA LYS A 154 -12.60 13.36 -36.54
C LYS A 154 -13.73 14.27 -37.02
N LYS A 155 -14.78 14.44 -36.22
CA LYS A 155 -15.91 15.33 -36.56
C LYS A 155 -15.47 16.80 -36.68
N LEU A 156 -14.59 17.25 -35.79
CA LEU A 156 -14.05 18.60 -35.81
C LEU A 156 -13.19 18.82 -37.06
N LEU A 157 -12.32 17.87 -37.40
CA LEU A 157 -11.51 17.94 -38.63
C LEU A 157 -12.40 18.09 -39.86
N ILE A 158 -13.40 17.21 -40.02
CA ILE A 158 -14.34 17.28 -41.16
C ILE A 158 -15.11 18.61 -41.19
N ALA A 159 -15.50 19.14 -40.02
CA ALA A 159 -16.17 20.43 -39.96
C ALA A 159 -15.23 21.59 -40.35
N ASN A 160 -13.98 21.53 -39.91
CA ASN A 160 -12.96 22.51 -40.26
C ASN A 160 -12.65 22.50 -41.76
N ASP A 161 -12.47 21.32 -42.36
CA ASP A 161 -12.26 21.15 -43.80
C ASP A 161 -13.43 21.77 -44.59
N LYS A 162 -14.67 21.53 -44.16
CA LYS A 162 -15.85 22.16 -44.78
C LYS A 162 -15.84 23.68 -44.65
N VAL A 163 -15.46 24.22 -43.49
CA VAL A 163 -15.37 25.67 -43.27
C VAL A 163 -14.28 26.30 -44.14
N GLU A 164 -13.15 25.61 -44.32
CA GLU A 164 -12.07 26.06 -45.18
C GLU A 164 -12.51 26.09 -46.66
N GLU A 165 -13.16 25.02 -47.14
CA GLU A 165 -13.77 24.98 -48.48
C GLU A 165 -14.79 26.10 -48.69
N PHE A 166 -15.66 26.37 -47.71
CA PHE A 166 -16.60 27.50 -47.79
C PHE A 166 -15.88 28.86 -47.84
N THR A 167 -14.82 29.03 -47.04
CA THR A 167 -14.01 30.26 -47.05
C THR A 167 -13.34 30.47 -48.40
N LEU A 168 -12.79 29.41 -49.01
CA LEU A 168 -12.21 29.44 -50.35
C LEU A 168 -13.26 29.80 -51.41
N PHE A 169 -14.43 29.17 -51.34
CA PHE A 169 -15.54 29.47 -52.24
C PHE A 169 -15.96 30.95 -52.17
N VAL A 170 -16.14 31.51 -50.96
CA VAL A 170 -16.50 32.92 -50.80
C VAL A 170 -15.40 33.84 -51.33
N LYS A 171 -14.12 33.55 -51.02
CA LYS A 171 -12.98 34.32 -51.55
C LYS A 171 -12.95 34.31 -53.08
N ALA A 172 -13.24 33.18 -53.71
CA ALA A 172 -13.32 33.07 -55.16
C ALA A 172 -14.50 33.88 -55.73
N LEU A 173 -15.69 33.74 -55.14
CA LEU A 173 -16.90 34.46 -55.56
C LEU A 173 -16.72 35.99 -55.50
N VAL A 174 -16.15 36.48 -54.41
CA VAL A 174 -15.92 37.91 -54.15
C VAL A 174 -14.92 38.48 -55.16
N LYS A 175 -13.85 37.73 -55.48
CA LYS A 175 -12.90 38.09 -56.53
C LYS A 175 -13.56 38.15 -57.91
N GLU A 176 -14.35 37.13 -58.26
CA GLU A 176 -15.06 37.09 -59.55
C GLU A 176 -16.01 38.29 -59.69
N LEU A 177 -16.74 38.61 -58.63
CA LEU A 177 -17.65 39.76 -58.61
C LEU A 177 -16.91 41.09 -58.77
N GLN A 178 -15.73 41.24 -58.15
CA GLN A 178 -14.89 42.42 -58.32
C GLN A 178 -14.37 42.53 -59.78
N ILE A 179 -13.89 41.43 -60.36
CA ILE A 179 -13.42 41.38 -61.76
C ILE A 179 -14.55 41.79 -62.71
N ASP A 180 -15.74 41.26 -62.51
CA ASP A 180 -16.94 41.57 -63.30
C ASP A 180 -17.31 43.05 -63.23
N VAL A 181 -17.37 43.62 -62.02
CA VAL A 181 -17.66 45.04 -61.81
C VAL A 181 -16.59 45.90 -62.48
N HIS A 182 -15.31 45.59 -62.28
CA HIS A 182 -14.20 46.33 -62.88
C HIS A 182 -14.23 46.28 -64.42
N THR A 183 -14.53 45.12 -64.99
CA THR A 183 -14.69 44.91 -66.44
C THR A 183 -15.84 45.74 -66.99
N THR A 184 -16.99 45.74 -66.31
CA THR A 184 -18.15 46.56 -66.69
C THR A 184 -17.81 48.06 -66.61
N ARG A 185 -17.13 48.53 -65.56
CA ARG A 185 -16.65 49.92 -65.46
C ARG A 185 -15.67 50.27 -66.58
N ARG A 186 -14.77 49.36 -66.98
CA ARG A 186 -13.88 49.56 -68.14
C ARG A 186 -14.67 49.70 -69.44
N GLN A 187 -15.60 48.79 -69.72
CA GLN A 187 -16.43 48.84 -70.93
C GLN A 187 -17.28 50.12 -71.02
N ILE A 188 -17.85 50.58 -69.90
CA ILE A 188 -18.58 51.86 -69.84
C ILE A 188 -17.65 53.04 -70.21
N ARG A 189 -16.42 53.04 -69.70
CA ARG A 189 -15.42 54.10 -70.02
C ARG A 189 -15.07 54.10 -71.50
N GLU A 190 -14.79 52.92 -72.07
CA GLU A 190 -14.49 52.78 -73.51
C GLU A 190 -15.65 53.30 -74.37
N LEU A 191 -16.89 52.94 -74.03
CA LEU A 191 -18.08 53.44 -74.73
C LEU A 191 -18.27 54.96 -74.58
N LYS A 192 -18.04 55.52 -73.38
CA LYS A 192 -18.09 56.98 -73.16
C LYS A 192 -17.02 57.71 -73.97
N LYS A 193 -15.80 57.17 -74.06
CA LYS A 193 -14.74 57.72 -74.92
C LYS A 193 -15.18 57.73 -76.38
N MET A 194 -15.78 56.63 -76.87
CA MET A 194 -16.34 56.58 -78.23
C MET A 194 -17.47 57.59 -78.46
N GLN A 195 -18.38 57.77 -77.49
CA GLN A 195 -19.47 58.76 -77.57
C GLN A 195 -18.93 60.19 -77.62
N ARG A 196 -17.97 60.53 -76.75
CA ARG A 196 -17.31 61.85 -76.74
C ARG A 196 -16.61 62.16 -78.06
N ASN A 197 -15.90 61.19 -78.63
CA ASN A 197 -15.27 61.35 -79.94
C ASN A 197 -16.32 61.59 -81.04
N LYS A 198 -17.46 60.88 -81.01
CA LYS A 198 -18.57 61.07 -81.96
C LYS A 198 -19.24 62.44 -81.82
N ASP A 199 -19.39 62.96 -80.60
CA ASP A 199 -19.98 64.27 -80.34
C ASP A 199 -19.02 65.43 -80.65
N ALA A 200 -17.72 65.23 -80.43
CA ALA A 200 -16.66 66.16 -80.83
C ALA A 200 -16.64 66.36 -82.35
N HIS A 201 -16.88 65.31 -83.14
CA HIS A 201 -17.02 65.41 -84.60
C HIS A 201 -18.25 66.20 -85.07
N LYS A 202 -19.30 66.35 -84.24
CA LYS A 202 -20.57 67.00 -84.62
C LYS A 202 -20.65 68.48 -84.26
N THR A 203 -19.76 68.99 -83.40
CA THR A 203 -19.84 70.34 -82.85
C THR A 203 -18.88 71.33 -83.51
N SER A 204 -19.11 72.63 -83.31
CA SER A 204 -18.28 73.78 -83.74
C SER A 204 -16.77 73.58 -83.48
N THR A 205 -16.45 72.81 -82.45
CA THR A 205 -15.12 72.34 -82.04
C THR A 205 -14.37 71.59 -83.14
N HIS A 206 -15.02 70.74 -83.94
CA HIS A 206 -14.33 70.02 -85.03
C HIS A 206 -13.80 70.99 -86.10
N LYS A 207 -14.60 72.02 -86.45
CA LYS A 207 -14.19 73.06 -87.40
C LYS A 207 -13.02 73.89 -86.86
N ALA A 208 -13.02 74.20 -85.56
CA ALA A 208 -11.92 74.90 -84.90
C ALA A 208 -10.65 74.04 -84.83
N GLN A 209 -10.77 72.73 -84.58
CA GLN A 209 -9.65 71.78 -84.58
C GLN A 209 -9.06 71.60 -85.98
N THR A 210 -9.87 71.45 -87.02
CA THR A 210 -9.38 71.38 -88.42
C THR A 210 -8.67 72.68 -88.81
N LEU A 211 -9.19 73.84 -88.39
CA LEU A 211 -8.52 75.12 -88.61
C LEU A 211 -7.21 75.23 -87.83
N ALA A 212 -7.17 74.81 -86.57
CA ALA A 212 -5.97 74.80 -85.74
C ALA A 212 -4.90 73.84 -86.28
N ALA A 213 -5.27 72.64 -86.75
CA ALA A 213 -4.37 71.69 -87.39
C ALA A 213 -3.74 72.29 -88.67
N SER A 214 -4.54 73.02 -89.45
CA SER A 214 -4.08 73.75 -90.65
C SER A 214 -3.14 74.91 -90.30
N ILE A 215 -3.43 75.69 -89.25
CA ILE A 215 -2.57 76.80 -88.79
C ILE A 215 -1.25 76.28 -88.21
N LEU A 216 -1.28 75.17 -87.48
CA LEU A 216 -0.12 74.56 -86.81
C LEU A 216 0.64 73.58 -87.71
N ASN A 217 0.15 73.33 -88.94
CA ASN A 217 0.72 72.44 -89.94
C ASN A 217 1.02 71.02 -89.40
N ILE A 218 0.13 70.51 -88.56
CA ILE A 218 0.17 69.16 -87.99
C ILE A 218 -1.03 68.35 -88.48
N SER A 219 -0.91 67.02 -88.52
CA SER A 219 -2.04 66.20 -88.95
C SER A 219 -3.17 66.25 -87.92
N GLN A 220 -4.40 66.03 -88.38
CA GLN A 220 -5.56 66.03 -87.50
C GLN A 220 -5.46 64.95 -86.41
N ALA A 221 -4.84 63.81 -86.73
CA ALA A 221 -4.59 62.74 -85.76
C ALA A 221 -3.55 63.15 -84.71
N ASP A 222 -2.47 63.83 -85.11
CA ASP A 222 -1.44 64.32 -84.18
C ASP A 222 -1.98 65.40 -83.26
N LEU A 223 -2.83 66.30 -83.78
CA LEU A 223 -3.51 67.31 -82.95
C LEU A 223 -4.51 66.66 -81.99
N GLU A 224 -5.22 65.62 -82.43
CA GLU A 224 -6.16 64.87 -81.60
C GLU A 224 -5.45 64.07 -80.50
N GLU A 225 -4.24 63.55 -80.75
CA GLU A 225 -3.38 62.91 -79.73
C GLU A 225 -2.84 63.94 -78.71
N ILE A 226 -2.43 65.13 -79.15
CA ILE A 226 -1.99 66.22 -78.26
C ILE A 226 -3.16 66.75 -77.40
N LEU A 227 -4.38 66.70 -77.93
CA LEU A 227 -5.61 67.12 -77.25
C LEU A 227 -6.33 65.97 -76.51
N ASP A 228 -5.91 64.71 -76.67
CA ASP A 228 -6.38 63.55 -75.88
C ASP A 228 -5.77 63.64 -74.48
N THR A 229 -6.08 64.73 -73.78
CA THR A 229 -5.93 64.79 -72.33
C THR A 229 -6.98 63.85 -71.78
N GLU A 230 -6.54 62.69 -71.27
CA GLU A 230 -7.38 61.86 -70.41
C GLU A 230 -8.05 62.78 -69.40
N ASP A 231 -9.39 62.81 -69.43
CA ASP A 231 -10.19 63.65 -68.55
C ASP A 231 -9.74 63.39 -67.11
N GLU A 232 -9.05 64.35 -66.51
CA GLU A 232 -8.43 64.24 -65.18
C GLU A 232 -9.50 63.81 -64.15
N VAL A 233 -10.75 64.17 -64.39
CA VAL A 233 -11.93 63.77 -63.63
C VAL A 233 -12.28 62.29 -63.80
N GLU A 234 -12.17 61.72 -65.01
CA GLU A 234 -12.35 60.28 -65.21
C GLU A 234 -11.18 59.48 -64.63
N LEU A 235 -9.95 59.96 -64.75
CA LEU A 235 -8.78 59.31 -64.17
C LEU A 235 -8.88 59.27 -62.64
N GLU A 236 -9.30 60.36 -62.01
CA GLU A 236 -9.48 60.42 -60.56
C GLU A 236 -10.64 59.53 -60.09
N ARG A 237 -11.75 59.47 -60.83
CA ARG A 237 -12.86 58.52 -60.55
C ARG A 237 -12.38 57.07 -60.56
N THR A 238 -11.48 56.71 -61.45
CA THR A 238 -10.99 55.33 -61.55
C THR A 238 -10.07 54.94 -60.41
N LYS A 239 -9.31 55.89 -59.86
CA LYS A 239 -8.53 55.68 -58.64
C LYS A 239 -9.45 55.48 -57.43
N VAL A 240 -10.47 56.32 -57.28
CA VAL A 240 -11.46 56.21 -56.19
C VAL A 240 -12.20 54.86 -56.26
N ASP A 241 -12.65 54.45 -57.43
CA ASP A 241 -13.32 53.15 -57.64
C ASP A 241 -12.41 51.96 -57.29
N ALA A 242 -11.12 52.05 -57.65
CA ALA A 242 -10.14 51.00 -57.34
C ALA A 242 -9.83 50.92 -55.84
N GLU A 243 -9.78 52.05 -55.13
CA GLU A 243 -9.56 52.07 -53.68
C GLU A 243 -10.79 51.53 -52.93
N ASN A 244 -11.99 51.92 -53.35
CA ASN A 244 -13.25 51.39 -52.81
C ASN A 244 -13.35 49.87 -52.98
N ASP A 245 -12.90 49.33 -54.13
CA ASP A 245 -12.88 47.88 -54.36
C ASP A 245 -11.89 47.16 -53.42
N LYS A 246 -10.73 47.76 -53.12
CA LYS A 246 -9.77 47.21 -52.16
C LYS A 246 -10.32 47.23 -50.73
N GLU A 247 -10.93 48.33 -50.32
CA GLU A 247 -11.56 48.45 -49.00
C GLU A 247 -12.67 47.42 -48.82
N TRP A 248 -13.49 47.22 -49.85
CA TRP A 248 -14.52 46.18 -49.85
C TRP A 248 -13.94 44.78 -49.73
N LEU A 249 -12.88 44.45 -50.47
CA LEU A 249 -12.18 43.16 -50.32
C LEU A 249 -11.63 42.95 -48.90
N LEU A 250 -10.99 43.97 -48.34
CA LEU A 250 -10.45 43.93 -46.98
C LEU A 250 -11.56 43.76 -45.94
N TYR A 251 -12.71 44.39 -46.15
CA TYR A 251 -13.89 44.23 -45.31
C TYR A 251 -14.42 42.79 -45.34
N ILE A 252 -14.56 42.20 -46.52
CA ILE A 252 -14.96 40.80 -46.68
C ILE A 252 -13.95 39.84 -46.01
N GLN A 253 -12.65 40.09 -46.17
CA GLN A 253 -11.62 39.27 -45.54
C GLN A 253 -11.71 39.33 -44.01
N LYS A 254 -11.90 40.52 -43.44
CA LYS A 254 -12.12 40.70 -42.00
C LYS A 254 -13.39 40.00 -41.50
N LEU A 255 -14.45 39.95 -42.31
CA LEU A 255 -15.67 39.20 -41.97
C LEU A 255 -15.44 37.69 -41.95
N LEU A 256 -14.62 37.17 -42.86
CA LEU A 256 -14.28 35.75 -42.94
C LEU A 256 -13.31 35.31 -41.82
N GLU A 257 -12.43 36.20 -41.37
CA GLU A 257 -11.47 35.96 -40.27
C GLU A 257 -12.06 36.33 -38.89
N GLY A 258 -13.20 37.03 -38.86
CA GLY A 258 -13.85 37.52 -37.65
C GLY A 258 -14.71 36.50 -36.91
N GLN A 259 -15.18 36.87 -35.71
CA GLN A 259 -16.10 36.05 -34.93
C GLN A 259 -17.54 36.10 -35.47
N LEU A 260 -18.27 34.99 -35.28
CA LEU A 260 -19.70 34.89 -35.61
C LEU A 260 -20.53 35.93 -34.81
N PRO A 261 -21.65 36.45 -35.36
CA PRO A 261 -22.28 36.06 -36.63
C PRO A 261 -21.85 36.97 -37.81
N PHE A 262 -21.12 36.41 -38.79
CA PHE A 262 -20.69 37.16 -39.99
C PHE A 262 -21.59 36.98 -41.21
N ALA A 263 -22.46 35.96 -41.23
CA ALA A 263 -23.21 35.56 -42.43
C ALA A 263 -24.16 36.65 -42.97
N SER A 264 -24.86 37.37 -42.09
CA SER A 264 -25.75 38.48 -42.48
C SER A 264 -24.97 39.65 -43.06
N TYR A 265 -23.85 40.03 -42.44
CA TYR A 265 -22.98 41.11 -42.89
C TYR A 265 -22.30 40.77 -44.22
N LEU A 266 -21.84 39.52 -44.37
CA LEU A 266 -21.26 39.02 -45.61
C LEU A 266 -22.28 39.06 -46.75
N LEU A 267 -23.51 38.60 -46.49
CA LEU A 267 -24.60 38.66 -47.47
C LEU A 267 -24.88 40.10 -47.90
N GLN A 268 -24.98 41.03 -46.94
CA GLN A 268 -25.21 42.44 -47.23
C GLN A 268 -24.09 43.04 -48.10
N ALA A 269 -22.83 42.80 -47.73
CA ALA A 269 -21.66 43.29 -48.46
C ALA A 269 -21.60 42.75 -49.90
N VAL A 270 -21.96 41.48 -50.11
CA VAL A 270 -22.05 40.88 -51.45
C VAL A 270 -23.22 41.46 -52.24
N LEU A 271 -24.39 41.64 -51.61
CA LEU A 271 -25.57 42.23 -52.26
C LEU A 271 -25.33 43.68 -52.69
N GLU A 272 -24.62 44.48 -51.90
CA GLU A 272 -24.22 45.85 -52.27
C GLU A 272 -23.42 45.86 -53.57
N LYS A 273 -22.46 44.93 -53.72
CA LYS A 273 -21.63 44.83 -54.92
C LYS A 273 -22.37 44.28 -56.13
N ILE A 274 -23.31 43.34 -55.93
CA ILE A 274 -24.22 42.87 -56.99
C ILE A 274 -25.13 44.02 -57.47
N ASN A 275 -25.67 44.83 -56.55
CA ASN A 275 -26.51 45.96 -56.90
C ASN A 275 -25.71 47.05 -57.64
N GLU A 276 -24.45 47.26 -57.28
CA GLU A 276 -23.54 48.12 -58.04
C GLU A 276 -23.37 47.62 -59.47
N LYS A 277 -23.07 46.32 -59.65
CA LYS A 277 -23.00 45.69 -60.98
C LYS A 277 -24.28 45.94 -61.78
N LYS A 278 -25.45 45.73 -61.17
CA LYS A 278 -26.75 45.95 -61.82
C LYS A 278 -26.90 47.39 -62.34
N LYS A 279 -26.59 48.39 -61.50
CA LYS A 279 -26.63 49.81 -61.90
C LYS A 279 -25.65 50.12 -63.02
N LEU A 280 -24.44 49.56 -62.98
CA LEU A 280 -23.45 49.74 -64.04
C LEU A 280 -23.93 49.14 -65.36
N VAL A 281 -24.52 47.95 -65.33
CA VAL A 281 -25.11 47.32 -66.52
C VAL A 281 -26.26 48.17 -67.10
N GLU A 282 -27.13 48.76 -66.26
CA GLU A 282 -28.18 49.68 -66.72
C GLU A 282 -27.58 50.93 -67.41
N VAL A 283 -26.51 51.50 -66.84
CA VAL A 283 -25.78 52.64 -67.44
C VAL A 283 -25.14 52.23 -68.76
N TYR A 284 -24.49 51.06 -68.82
CA TYR A 284 -23.92 50.50 -70.04
C TYR A 284 -24.96 50.40 -71.15
N PHE A 285 -26.14 49.81 -70.86
CA PHE A 285 -27.22 49.70 -71.85
C PHE A 285 -27.78 51.05 -72.29
N THR A 286 -27.83 52.04 -71.41
CA THR A 286 -28.30 53.39 -71.75
C THR A 286 -27.32 54.06 -72.73
N ILE A 287 -26.03 53.99 -72.46
CA ILE A 287 -24.98 54.55 -73.34
C ILE A 287 -24.97 53.83 -74.69
N VAL A 288 -25.08 52.50 -74.72
CA VAL A 288 -25.18 51.75 -75.99
C VAL A 288 -26.42 52.15 -76.80
N LYS A 289 -27.56 52.40 -76.14
CA LYS A 289 -28.78 52.89 -76.82
C LYS A 289 -28.59 54.30 -77.39
N ASP A 290 -27.88 55.17 -76.68
CA ASP A 290 -27.62 56.54 -77.13
C ASP A 290 -26.57 56.62 -78.25
N ILE A 291 -25.68 55.62 -78.35
CA ILE A 291 -24.66 55.53 -79.42
C ILE A 291 -25.24 55.02 -80.74
N ARG A 292 -26.29 54.18 -80.69
CA ARG A 292 -26.90 53.51 -81.86
C ARG A 292 -27.86 54.44 -82.62
#